data_AF-A0AAW1LDZ7-F1
#
_entry.id   AF-A0AAW1LDZ7-F1
#
_cell.length_a   1.000
_cell.length_b   1.000
_cell.length_c   1.000
_cell.angle_alpha   90.00
_cell.angle_beta   90.00
_cell.angle_gamma   90.00
#
_symmetry.space_group_name_H-M   'P 1'
#
loop_
_entity.id
_entity.type
_entity.pdbx_description
1 polymer ?
#
loop_
_entity_poly.entity_id
_entity_poly.type
_entity_poly.pdbx_seq_one_letter_code
_entity_poly.pdbx_strand_id
1 'polypeptide(L)'
;MYLLFIVGNATWTFILFRTRLIRQIGLIQVIPRFDLFAASSVNFLTGRIKATAKFRDLQQPVNLALQNSPQPGPTVFIACFLYAVPLFESYADGFSHLIVYALPKFLKGYTNYVDLREAPDLAAQLFLDVVEGFLLHDERILTKKIQVFDVKLVNFVRALRGSGENNMSFDEAEAFIEMYIFRQIESQSYMTAVSLLEQFGIRHSGDSFLSKMIEANDFSAAEKWASYMGKSMLCGICEDEYAQRCLWNYKKEQSTRGISSCLSQV
;
A
#
# COMPACT_ATOMS: atom_id res chain seq x y z
N MET A 1 -18.13 -34.42 -6.40
CA MET A 1 -18.90 -33.81 -7.51
C MET A 1 -19.67 -32.58 -7.02
N TYR A 2 -18.96 -31.60 -6.43
CA TYR A 2 -19.54 -30.31 -5.96
C TYR A 2 -18.60 -29.12 -6.19
N LEU A 3 -17.43 -29.33 -6.82
CA LEU A 3 -16.45 -28.28 -7.14
C LEU A 3 -16.56 -27.72 -8.56
N LEU A 4 -17.44 -28.28 -9.40
CA LEU A 4 -17.59 -27.87 -10.80
C LEU A 4 -18.75 -26.90 -11.07
N PHE A 5 -19.59 -26.60 -10.07
CA PHE A 5 -20.75 -25.72 -10.24
C PHE A 5 -20.55 -24.27 -9.78
N ILE A 6 -19.45 -23.95 -9.08
CA ILE A 6 -19.16 -22.56 -8.64
C ILE A 6 -18.30 -21.80 -9.67
N VAL A 7 -17.50 -22.51 -10.46
CA VAL A 7 -16.58 -21.89 -11.45
C VAL A 7 -17.33 -21.32 -12.67
N GLY A 8 -18.51 -21.86 -12.99
CA GLY A 8 -19.30 -21.46 -14.16
C GLY A 8 -20.09 -20.17 -14.00
N ASN A 9 -20.38 -19.71 -12.77
CA ASN A 9 -21.21 -18.51 -12.56
C ASN A 9 -20.37 -17.27 -12.20
N ALA A 10 -19.23 -17.48 -11.52
CA ALA A 10 -18.28 -16.42 -11.20
C ALA A 10 -17.64 -15.82 -12.47
N THR A 11 -17.39 -16.61 -13.50
CA THR A 11 -16.76 -16.14 -14.75
C THR A 11 -17.66 -15.19 -15.56
N TRP A 12 -18.98 -15.40 -15.57
CA TRP A 12 -19.91 -14.52 -16.28
C TRP A 12 -20.21 -13.23 -15.51
N THR A 13 -20.34 -13.29 -14.18
CA THR A 13 -20.41 -12.08 -13.36
C THR A 13 -19.10 -11.30 -13.40
N PHE A 14 -17.95 -11.97 -13.48
CA PHE A 14 -16.63 -11.34 -13.63
C PHE A 14 -16.48 -10.64 -14.99
N ILE A 15 -16.91 -11.25 -16.09
CA ILE A 15 -16.87 -10.62 -17.43
C ILE A 15 -17.88 -9.46 -17.52
N LEU A 16 -19.07 -9.61 -16.94
CA LEU A 16 -20.06 -8.54 -16.87
C LEU A 16 -19.61 -7.40 -15.96
N PHE A 17 -18.96 -7.69 -14.83
CA PHE A 17 -18.38 -6.68 -13.93
C PHE A 17 -17.21 -5.98 -14.62
N ARG A 18 -16.30 -6.72 -15.29
CA ARG A 18 -15.22 -6.15 -16.09
C ARG A 18 -15.76 -5.23 -17.18
N THR A 19 -16.82 -5.62 -17.89
CA THR A 19 -17.42 -4.77 -18.94
C THR A 19 -18.26 -3.60 -18.39
N ARG A 20 -18.90 -3.74 -17.22
CA ARG A 20 -19.63 -2.65 -16.55
C ARG A 20 -18.68 -1.65 -15.91
N LEU A 21 -17.58 -2.12 -15.30
CA LEU A 21 -16.51 -1.32 -14.72
C LEU A 21 -15.69 -0.64 -15.82
N ILE A 22 -15.32 -1.34 -16.91
CA ILE A 22 -14.68 -0.72 -18.09
C ILE A 22 -15.60 0.32 -18.76
N ARG A 23 -16.92 0.10 -18.78
CA ARG A 23 -17.90 1.09 -19.28
C ARG A 23 -18.17 2.24 -18.31
N GLN A 24 -18.18 2.01 -16.99
CA GLN A 24 -18.37 3.06 -15.97
C GLN A 24 -17.11 3.90 -15.74
N ILE A 25 -15.92 3.29 -15.81
CA ILE A 25 -14.64 3.95 -15.53
C ILE A 25 -14.18 4.86 -16.69
N GLY A 26 -14.76 4.75 -17.89
CA GLY A 26 -14.30 5.55 -19.02
C GLY A 26 -12.84 5.27 -19.39
N LEU A 27 -12.39 4.01 -19.24
CA LEU A 27 -11.02 3.57 -19.57
C LEU A 27 -10.62 3.91 -21.02
N ILE A 28 -11.59 4.10 -21.91
CA ILE A 28 -11.40 4.57 -23.30
C ILE A 28 -10.74 5.96 -23.35
N GLN A 29 -10.87 6.81 -22.32
CA GLN A 29 -10.17 8.10 -22.24
C GLN A 29 -8.83 8.05 -21.49
N VAL A 30 -8.59 7.01 -20.69
CA VAL A 30 -7.36 6.86 -19.88
C VAL A 30 -6.21 6.34 -20.74
N ILE A 31 -6.49 5.41 -21.66
CA ILE A 31 -5.49 4.75 -22.52
C ILE A 31 -4.80 5.74 -23.49
N PRO A 32 -5.48 6.65 -24.21
CA PRO A 32 -4.82 7.57 -25.16
C PRO A 32 -3.97 8.66 -24.49
N ARG A 33 -4.21 8.98 -23.20
CA ARG A 33 -3.38 9.92 -22.43
C ARG A 33 -2.13 9.26 -21.84
N PHE A 34 -2.05 7.94 -21.87
CA PHE A 34 -0.88 7.15 -21.49
C PHE A 34 0.27 7.36 -22.48
N ASP A 35 -0.03 7.45 -23.78
CA ASP A 35 0.95 7.62 -24.85
C ASP A 35 1.68 8.96 -24.80
N LEU A 36 0.99 10.04 -24.41
CA LEU A 36 1.62 11.36 -24.24
C LEU A 36 2.62 11.38 -23.07
N PHE A 37 2.32 10.62 -22.02
CA PHE A 37 3.17 10.53 -20.84
C PHE A 37 4.33 9.57 -21.06
N ALA A 38 4.09 8.42 -21.71
CA ALA A 38 5.15 7.52 -22.16
C ALA A 38 6.07 8.19 -23.21
N ALA A 39 5.57 9.05 -24.10
CA ALA A 39 6.40 9.82 -25.03
C ALA A 39 7.32 10.83 -24.31
N SER A 40 6.89 11.41 -23.19
CA SER A 40 7.76 12.24 -22.34
C SER A 40 8.90 11.43 -21.68
N SER A 41 8.80 10.10 -21.71
CA SER A 41 9.81 9.18 -21.20
C SER A 41 10.92 8.76 -22.17
N VAL A 42 10.96 9.33 -23.37
CA VAL A 42 12.04 9.04 -24.34
C VAL A 42 13.43 9.46 -23.84
N ASN A 43 13.54 10.41 -22.89
CA ASN A 43 14.80 10.78 -22.26
C ASN A 43 15.36 9.74 -21.26
N PHE A 44 14.62 8.66 -20.97
CA PHE A 44 14.96 7.69 -19.92
C PHE A 44 16.13 6.78 -20.27
N LEU A 45 16.45 6.65 -21.56
CA LEU A 45 17.50 5.77 -22.08
C LEU A 45 18.92 6.32 -21.83
N THR A 46 19.06 7.56 -21.38
CA THR A 46 20.37 8.10 -21.01
C THR A 46 20.68 7.79 -19.53
N GLY A 47 21.49 6.76 -19.30
CA GLY A 47 21.85 6.24 -17.97
C GLY A 47 22.70 7.14 -17.06
N ARG A 48 22.65 8.48 -17.21
CA ARG A 48 23.59 9.41 -16.55
C ARG A 48 23.06 10.10 -15.28
N ILE A 49 21.78 9.94 -14.94
CA ILE A 49 21.13 10.65 -13.84
C ILE A 49 20.71 9.67 -12.74
N LYS A 50 20.94 10.03 -11.46
CA LYS A 50 20.50 9.25 -10.28
C LYS A 50 18.99 9.02 -10.32
N ALA A 51 18.53 7.82 -9.94
CA ALA A 51 17.13 7.43 -9.98
C ALA A 51 16.19 8.40 -9.24
N THR A 52 16.64 8.99 -8.14
CA THR A 52 15.88 9.98 -7.36
C THR A 52 15.66 11.31 -8.07
N ALA A 53 16.63 11.76 -8.86
CA ALA A 53 16.49 12.96 -9.70
C ALA A 53 15.53 12.69 -10.86
N LYS A 54 15.67 11.52 -11.54
CA LYS A 54 14.71 11.07 -12.56
C LYS A 54 13.29 11.02 -12.01
N PHE A 55 13.10 10.45 -10.83
CA PHE A 55 11.78 10.36 -10.20
C PHE A 55 11.17 11.75 -9.93
N ARG A 56 11.97 12.70 -9.42
CA ARG A 56 11.52 14.08 -9.17
C ARG A 56 11.12 14.79 -10.46
N ASP A 57 11.92 14.67 -11.50
CA ASP A 57 11.65 15.28 -12.80
C ASP A 57 10.34 14.75 -13.39
N LEU A 58 10.00 13.50 -13.10
CA LEU A 58 8.74 12.87 -13.53
C LEU A 58 7.52 13.24 -12.69
N GLN A 59 7.71 13.66 -11.44
CA GLN A 59 6.59 14.15 -10.64
C GLN A 59 6.03 15.46 -11.20
N GLN A 60 6.85 16.28 -11.85
CA GLN A 60 6.40 17.56 -12.43
C GLN A 60 5.36 17.38 -13.56
N PRO A 61 5.60 16.60 -14.62
CA PRO A 61 4.60 16.38 -15.67
C PRO A 61 3.34 15.68 -15.14
N VAL A 62 3.45 14.79 -14.15
CA VAL A 62 2.26 14.20 -13.50
C VAL A 62 1.40 15.31 -12.88
N ASN A 63 2.02 16.17 -12.06
CA ASN A 63 1.29 17.25 -11.39
C ASN A 63 0.65 18.21 -12.41
N LEU A 64 1.34 18.55 -13.49
CA LEU A 64 0.77 19.36 -14.58
C LEU A 64 -0.42 18.67 -15.25
N ALA A 65 -0.32 17.37 -15.52
CA ALA A 65 -1.41 16.59 -16.09
C ALA A 65 -2.65 16.57 -15.17
N LEU A 66 -2.44 16.48 -13.85
CA LEU A 66 -3.53 16.54 -12.85
C LEU A 66 -4.17 17.93 -12.77
N GLN A 67 -3.37 19.00 -12.86
CA GLN A 67 -3.87 20.38 -12.88
C GLN A 67 -4.73 20.66 -14.12
N ASN A 68 -4.46 19.98 -15.23
CA ASN A 68 -5.28 20.05 -16.44
C ASN A 68 -6.64 19.32 -16.32
N SER A 69 -7.06 18.97 -15.09
CA SER A 69 -8.39 18.48 -14.76
C SER A 69 -8.86 17.33 -15.64
N PRO A 70 -8.18 16.17 -15.59
CA PRO A 70 -8.64 14.99 -16.34
C PRO A 70 -10.05 14.61 -15.88
N GLN A 71 -10.86 14.12 -16.83
CA GLN A 71 -12.19 13.59 -16.54
C GLN A 71 -12.08 12.17 -15.97
N PRO A 72 -12.98 11.74 -15.06
CA PRO A 72 -14.12 12.49 -14.49
C PRO A 72 -13.70 13.49 -13.39
N GLY A 73 -12.47 13.40 -12.93
CA GLY A 73 -11.80 14.31 -12.00
C GLY A 73 -10.38 13.80 -11.73
N PRO A 74 -9.39 14.65 -11.39
CA PRO A 74 -8.02 14.25 -11.08
C PRO A 74 -7.87 13.05 -10.13
N THR A 75 -8.65 13.02 -9.05
CA THR A 75 -8.49 12.05 -7.97
C THR A 75 -9.10 10.71 -8.37
N VAL A 76 -10.32 10.73 -8.92
CA VAL A 76 -11.00 9.55 -9.48
C VAL A 76 -10.21 9.01 -10.67
N PHE A 77 -9.71 9.88 -11.56
CA PHE A 77 -8.87 9.48 -12.69
C PHE A 77 -7.65 8.69 -12.19
N ILE A 78 -6.99 9.15 -11.13
CA ILE A 78 -5.82 8.44 -10.58
C ILE A 78 -6.21 7.13 -9.89
N ALA A 79 -7.34 7.07 -9.18
CA ALA A 79 -7.83 5.82 -8.60
C ALA A 79 -8.10 4.77 -9.70
N CYS A 80 -8.81 5.16 -10.76
CA CYS A 80 -9.09 4.35 -11.94
C CYS A 80 -7.81 3.94 -12.68
N PHE A 81 -6.87 4.87 -12.81
CA PHE A 81 -5.58 4.60 -13.42
C PHE A 81 -4.83 3.52 -12.65
N LEU A 82 -4.72 3.67 -11.33
CA LEU A 82 -4.02 2.71 -10.47
C LEU A 82 -4.68 1.32 -10.42
N TYR A 83 -5.96 1.24 -10.76
CA TYR A 83 -6.69 -0.01 -10.98
C TYR A 83 -6.25 -0.70 -12.29
N ALA A 84 -6.08 0.08 -13.36
CA ALA A 84 -5.74 -0.43 -14.69
C ALA A 84 -4.24 -0.69 -14.87
N VAL A 85 -3.37 -0.01 -14.14
CA VAL A 85 -1.91 -0.08 -14.32
C VAL A 85 -1.34 -1.51 -14.32
N PRO A 86 -1.74 -2.41 -13.41
CA PRO A 86 -1.23 -3.79 -13.43
C PRO A 86 -1.56 -4.61 -14.67
N LEU A 87 -2.49 -4.13 -15.50
CA LEU A 87 -2.82 -4.75 -16.77
C LEU A 87 -1.77 -4.45 -17.85
N PHE A 88 -0.78 -3.59 -17.58
CA PHE A 88 0.30 -3.23 -18.49
C PHE A 88 1.64 -3.79 -17.98
N GLU A 89 2.38 -4.51 -18.82
CA GLU A 89 3.44 -5.41 -18.33
C GLU A 89 4.78 -4.75 -17.95
N SER A 90 5.27 -3.71 -18.65
CA SER A 90 6.70 -3.36 -18.56
C SER A 90 7.08 -2.17 -17.66
N TYR A 91 6.11 -1.38 -17.17
CA TYR A 91 6.41 -0.18 -16.37
C TYR A 91 5.41 0.08 -15.22
N ALA A 92 4.53 -0.88 -14.94
CA ALA A 92 3.40 -0.70 -14.02
C ALA A 92 3.80 -0.29 -12.61
N ASP A 93 4.84 -0.92 -12.05
CA ASP A 93 5.23 -0.69 -10.65
C ASP A 93 5.89 0.67 -10.47
N GLY A 94 6.90 0.98 -11.28
CA GLY A 94 7.61 2.26 -11.23
C GLY A 94 6.67 3.46 -11.42
N PHE A 95 5.68 3.31 -12.30
CA PHE A 95 4.68 4.34 -12.55
C PHE A 95 3.66 4.45 -11.42
N SER A 96 3.17 3.32 -10.91
CA SER A 96 2.27 3.31 -9.75
C SER A 96 2.91 3.99 -8.55
N HIS A 97 4.20 3.71 -8.29
CA HIS A 97 4.96 4.44 -7.28
C HIS A 97 5.00 5.94 -7.58
N LEU A 98 5.40 6.34 -8.79
CA LEU A 98 5.48 7.76 -9.18
C LEU A 98 4.19 8.53 -8.87
N ILE A 99 3.06 7.98 -9.30
CA ILE A 99 1.74 8.59 -9.11
C ILE A 99 1.39 8.68 -7.63
N VAL A 100 1.51 7.58 -6.90
CA VAL A 100 1.15 7.52 -5.48
C VAL A 100 2.01 8.48 -4.63
N TYR A 101 3.28 8.68 -4.98
CA TYR A 101 4.14 9.64 -4.29
C TYR A 101 3.94 11.10 -4.75
N ALA A 102 3.44 11.34 -5.96
CA ALA A 102 3.15 12.70 -6.45
C ALA A 102 1.81 13.24 -5.92
N LEU A 103 0.81 12.36 -5.77
CA LEU A 103 -0.58 12.72 -5.47
C LEU A 103 -0.76 13.53 -4.17
N PRO A 104 -0.08 13.25 -3.03
CA PRO A 104 -0.23 14.04 -1.80
C PRO A 104 0.08 15.53 -1.98
N LYS A 105 1.05 15.86 -2.85
CA LYS A 105 1.40 17.26 -3.13
C LYS A 105 0.28 17.96 -3.89
N PHE A 106 -0.35 17.27 -4.84
CA PHE A 106 -1.50 17.77 -5.58
C PHE A 106 -2.71 17.98 -4.66
N LEU A 107 -3.01 17.00 -3.80
CA LEU A 107 -4.19 17.02 -2.93
C LEU A 107 -4.19 18.17 -1.90
N LYS A 108 -3.02 18.69 -1.49
CA LYS A 108 -2.91 19.80 -0.51
C LYS A 108 -3.65 21.08 -0.90
N GLY A 109 -3.86 21.32 -2.20
CA GLY A 109 -4.55 22.51 -2.71
C GLY A 109 -5.83 22.20 -3.48
N TYR A 110 -6.26 20.93 -3.52
CA TYR A 110 -7.37 20.49 -4.35
C TYR A 110 -8.66 20.41 -3.52
N THR A 111 -9.75 21.00 -4.02
CA THR A 111 -10.98 21.24 -3.24
C THR A 111 -12.25 20.71 -3.89
N ASN A 112 -12.16 19.92 -4.96
CA ASN A 112 -13.35 19.31 -5.58
C ASN A 112 -13.86 18.15 -4.71
N TYR A 113 -14.88 18.42 -3.90
CA TYR A 113 -15.44 17.46 -2.95
C TYR A 113 -16.08 16.23 -3.59
N VAL A 114 -16.62 16.34 -4.80
CA VAL A 114 -17.25 15.20 -5.49
C VAL A 114 -16.16 14.19 -5.87
N ASP A 115 -15.11 14.67 -6.53
CA ASP A 115 -13.95 13.88 -6.93
C ASP A 115 -13.21 13.29 -5.71
N LEU A 116 -13.04 14.07 -4.65
CA LEU A 116 -12.43 13.62 -3.39
C LEU A 116 -13.26 12.57 -2.63
N ARG A 117 -14.58 12.54 -2.83
CA ARG A 117 -15.47 11.60 -2.14
C ARG A 117 -15.56 10.24 -2.83
N GLU A 118 -15.45 10.23 -4.16
CA GLU A 118 -15.59 9.01 -4.97
C GLU A 118 -14.28 8.21 -5.05
N ALA A 119 -13.14 8.88 -5.13
CA ALA A 119 -11.84 8.21 -5.26
C ALA A 119 -11.50 7.22 -4.11
N PRO A 120 -11.82 7.49 -2.83
CA PRO A 120 -11.59 6.55 -1.74
C PRO A 120 -12.43 5.26 -1.86
N ASP A 121 -13.63 5.33 -2.43
CA ASP A 121 -14.47 4.14 -2.68
C ASP A 121 -13.84 3.24 -3.74
N LEU A 122 -13.31 3.84 -4.82
CA LEU A 122 -12.59 3.11 -5.87
C LEU A 122 -11.27 2.50 -5.35
N ALA A 123 -10.56 3.23 -4.49
CA ALA A 123 -9.35 2.72 -3.85
C ALA A 123 -9.64 1.55 -2.90
N ALA A 124 -10.76 1.59 -2.16
CA ALA A 124 -11.22 0.47 -1.35
C ALA A 124 -11.58 -0.75 -2.21
N GLN A 125 -12.30 -0.57 -3.32
CA GLN A 125 -12.63 -1.66 -4.24
C GLN A 125 -11.37 -2.31 -4.82
N LEU A 126 -10.42 -1.49 -5.29
CA LEU A 126 -9.13 -1.99 -5.78
C LEU A 126 -8.39 -2.82 -4.73
N PHE A 127 -8.44 -2.38 -3.47
CA PHE A 127 -7.83 -3.11 -2.37
C PHE A 127 -8.44 -4.50 -2.19
N LEU A 128 -9.78 -4.57 -2.16
CA LEU A 128 -10.50 -5.85 -2.08
C LEU A 128 -10.12 -6.76 -3.23
N ASP A 129 -10.15 -6.24 -4.46
CA ASP A 129 -9.84 -7.02 -5.67
C ASP A 129 -8.42 -7.59 -5.63
N VAL A 130 -7.44 -6.86 -5.09
CA VAL A 130 -6.07 -7.37 -4.92
C VAL A 130 -5.99 -8.43 -3.81
N VAL A 131 -6.61 -8.17 -2.65
CA VAL A 131 -6.57 -9.10 -1.51
C VAL A 131 -7.28 -10.42 -1.80
N GLU A 132 -8.34 -10.39 -2.60
CA GLU A 132 -9.07 -11.57 -3.06
C GLU A 132 -8.38 -12.28 -4.25
N GLY A 133 -7.28 -11.71 -4.76
CA GLY A 133 -6.47 -12.32 -5.83
C GLY A 133 -7.01 -12.08 -7.25
N PHE A 134 -7.96 -11.17 -7.43
CA PHE A 134 -8.47 -10.79 -8.75
C PHE A 134 -7.51 -9.87 -9.53
N LEU A 135 -6.64 -9.15 -8.83
CA LEU A 135 -5.64 -8.28 -9.42
C LEU A 135 -4.28 -8.47 -8.72
N LEU A 136 -3.20 -8.49 -9.50
CA LEU A 136 -1.84 -8.52 -8.95
C LEU A 136 -1.33 -7.08 -8.82
N HIS A 137 -0.99 -6.64 -7.60
CA HIS A 137 -0.41 -5.32 -7.35
C HIS A 137 0.68 -5.44 -6.30
N ASP A 138 1.68 -4.57 -6.34
CA ASP A 138 2.68 -4.47 -5.29
C ASP A 138 2.00 -4.08 -3.95
N GLU A 139 2.29 -4.83 -2.89
CA GLU A 139 1.67 -4.66 -1.57
C GLU A 139 1.96 -3.28 -0.95
N ARG A 140 3.17 -2.73 -1.17
CA ARG A 140 3.55 -1.42 -0.66
C ARG A 140 2.77 -0.32 -1.37
N ILE A 141 2.54 -0.51 -2.67
CA ILE A 141 1.68 0.37 -3.46
C ILE A 141 0.24 0.30 -2.95
N LEU A 142 -0.27 -0.91 -2.67
CA LEU A 142 -1.61 -1.11 -2.15
C LEU A 142 -1.85 -0.37 -0.83
N THR A 143 -0.95 -0.56 0.14
CA THR A 143 -1.02 0.12 1.45
C THR A 143 -0.90 1.63 1.31
N LYS A 144 0.00 2.10 0.43
CA LYS A 144 0.19 3.52 0.22
C LYS A 144 -1.02 4.20 -0.42
N LYS A 145 -1.76 3.50 -1.29
CA LYS A 145 -3.03 4.00 -1.85
C LYS A 145 -4.06 4.27 -0.76
N ILE A 146 -4.26 3.33 0.17
CA ILE A 146 -5.19 3.49 1.29
C ILE A 146 -4.87 4.77 2.06
N GLN A 147 -3.59 5.02 2.34
CA GLN A 147 -3.15 6.24 3.01
C GLN A 147 -3.39 7.51 2.18
N VAL A 148 -3.01 7.49 0.89
CA VAL A 148 -3.04 8.68 0.04
C VAL A 148 -4.46 9.12 -0.31
N PHE A 149 -5.37 8.17 -0.52
CA PHE A 149 -6.79 8.45 -0.75
C PHE A 149 -7.58 8.60 0.57
N ASP A 150 -6.92 8.55 1.72
CA ASP A 150 -7.56 8.61 3.04
C ASP A 150 -8.74 7.65 3.19
N VAL A 151 -8.55 6.40 2.74
CA VAL A 151 -9.60 5.38 2.76
C VAL A 151 -9.96 5.02 4.21
N LYS A 152 -11.26 4.98 4.50
CA LYS A 152 -11.85 4.65 5.80
C LYS A 152 -12.67 3.36 5.71
N LEU A 153 -13.01 2.79 6.87
CA LEU A 153 -13.86 1.59 6.95
C LEU A 153 -15.19 1.75 6.20
N VAL A 154 -15.79 2.95 6.21
CA VAL A 154 -17.04 3.22 5.47
C VAL A 154 -16.90 3.02 3.95
N ASN A 155 -15.70 3.20 3.39
CA ASN A 155 -15.44 2.97 1.98
C ASN A 155 -15.40 1.46 1.69
N PHE A 156 -14.83 0.66 2.61
CA PHE A 156 -14.87 -0.80 2.53
C PHE A 156 -16.29 -1.35 2.67
N VAL A 157 -17.11 -0.79 3.58
CA VAL A 157 -18.54 -1.14 3.66
C VAL A 157 -19.22 -0.92 2.30
N ARG A 158 -18.98 0.21 1.64
CA ARG A 158 -19.56 0.48 0.31
C ARG A 158 -19.04 -0.49 -0.76
N ALA A 159 -17.75 -0.74 -0.79
CA ALA A 159 -17.12 -1.64 -1.76
C ALA A 159 -17.61 -3.09 -1.60
N LEU A 160 -17.65 -3.60 -0.36
CA LEU A 160 -18.11 -4.95 -0.03
C LEU A 160 -19.61 -5.17 -0.30
N ARG A 161 -20.46 -4.15 -0.13
CA ARG A 161 -21.88 -4.24 -0.51
C ARG A 161 -22.08 -4.41 -2.02
N GLY A 162 -21.12 -3.93 -2.83
CA GLY A 162 -21.26 -3.84 -4.28
C GLY A 162 -22.53 -3.10 -4.70
N SER A 163 -23.11 -3.48 -5.83
CA SER A 163 -24.42 -2.96 -6.29
C SER A 163 -25.62 -3.73 -5.72
N GLY A 164 -25.41 -4.61 -4.73
CA GLY A 164 -26.44 -5.50 -4.17
C GLY A 164 -26.99 -5.02 -2.83
N GLU A 165 -28.22 -5.40 -2.51
CA GLU A 165 -28.89 -5.15 -1.21
C GLU A 165 -28.35 -6.03 -0.07
N ASN A 166 -27.04 -6.24 0.00
CA ASN A 166 -26.45 -6.90 1.16
C ASN A 166 -26.30 -5.87 2.29
N ASN A 167 -26.88 -6.17 3.45
CA ASN A 167 -26.70 -5.40 4.67
C ASN A 167 -25.32 -5.69 5.29
N MET A 168 -24.23 -5.47 4.53
CA MET A 168 -22.89 -5.60 5.10
C MET A 168 -22.70 -4.50 6.16
N SER A 169 -22.23 -4.90 7.33
CA SER A 169 -22.05 -4.04 8.51
C SER A 169 -20.63 -3.47 8.58
N PHE A 170 -20.44 -2.46 9.44
CA PHE A 170 -19.09 -1.98 9.76
C PHE A 170 -18.22 -3.09 10.36
N ASP A 171 -18.82 -3.95 11.19
CA ASP A 171 -18.12 -5.06 11.87
C ASP A 171 -17.50 -6.03 10.86
N GLU A 172 -18.17 -6.31 9.74
CA GLU A 172 -17.63 -7.19 8.69
C GLU A 172 -16.48 -6.54 7.92
N ALA A 173 -16.57 -5.23 7.64
CA ALA A 173 -15.49 -4.50 6.99
C ALA A 173 -14.27 -4.40 7.91
N GLU A 174 -14.47 -4.16 9.19
CA GLU A 174 -13.41 -4.17 10.21
C GLU A 174 -12.77 -5.56 10.32
N ALA A 175 -13.56 -6.62 10.45
CA ALA A 175 -13.06 -8.00 10.50
C ALA A 175 -12.25 -8.39 9.26
N PHE A 176 -12.68 -7.95 8.06
CA PHE A 176 -11.92 -8.18 6.83
C PHE A 176 -10.53 -7.51 6.89
N ILE A 177 -10.49 -6.25 7.32
CA ILE A 177 -9.24 -5.50 7.45
C ILE A 177 -8.33 -6.10 8.51
N GLU A 178 -8.87 -6.48 9.66
CA GLU A 178 -8.13 -7.17 10.72
C GLU A 178 -7.54 -8.49 10.24
N MET A 179 -8.32 -9.30 9.50
CA MET A 179 -7.83 -10.54 8.91
C MET A 179 -6.66 -10.26 7.95
N TYR A 180 -6.76 -9.24 7.10
CA TYR A 180 -5.66 -8.88 6.21
C TYR A 180 -4.42 -8.42 6.98
N ILE A 181 -4.59 -7.57 8.00
CA ILE A 181 -3.49 -7.13 8.88
C ILE A 181 -2.82 -8.34 9.54
N PHE A 182 -3.60 -9.30 10.03
CA PHE A 182 -3.07 -10.50 10.64
C PHE A 182 -2.19 -11.30 9.67
N ARG A 183 -2.61 -11.46 8.41
CA ARG A 183 -1.78 -12.08 7.36
C ARG A 183 -0.46 -11.33 7.15
N GLN A 184 -0.47 -10.00 7.23
CA GLN A 184 0.75 -9.18 7.13
C GLN A 184 1.69 -9.37 8.32
N ILE A 185 1.15 -9.58 9.51
CA ILE A 185 1.94 -9.92 10.69
C ILE A 185 2.57 -11.31 10.53
N GLU A 186 1.80 -12.30 10.06
CA GLU A 186 2.30 -13.66 9.82
C GLU A 186 3.38 -13.72 8.74
N SER A 187 3.27 -12.89 7.70
CA SER A 187 4.28 -12.77 6.64
C SER A 187 5.49 -11.90 7.02
N GLN A 188 5.54 -11.39 8.26
CA GLN A 188 6.55 -10.45 8.75
C GLN A 188 6.61 -9.11 7.98
N SER A 189 5.51 -8.74 7.30
CA SER A 189 5.33 -7.41 6.69
C SER A 189 4.88 -6.40 7.75
N TYR A 190 5.69 -6.21 8.80
CA TYR A 190 5.30 -5.45 9.99
C TYR A 190 5.02 -3.98 9.70
N MET A 191 5.81 -3.35 8.83
CA MET A 191 5.58 -1.96 8.44
C MET A 191 4.24 -1.74 7.73
N THR A 192 3.82 -2.70 6.90
CA THR A 192 2.49 -2.68 6.30
C THR A 192 1.41 -2.84 7.36
N ALA A 193 1.54 -3.85 8.24
CA ALA A 193 0.59 -4.12 9.31
C ALA A 193 0.38 -2.90 10.22
N VAL A 194 1.46 -2.30 10.73
CA VAL A 194 1.42 -1.10 11.59
C VAL A 194 0.79 0.09 10.86
N SER A 195 1.13 0.28 9.58
CA SER A 195 0.56 1.35 8.76
C SER A 195 -0.96 1.24 8.61
N LEU A 196 -1.48 0.02 8.49
CA LEU A 196 -2.92 -0.23 8.38
C LEU A 196 -3.62 -0.11 9.74
N LEU A 197 -3.01 -0.64 10.81
CA LEU A 197 -3.50 -0.47 12.18
C LEU A 197 -3.68 1.02 12.52
N GLU A 198 -2.68 1.85 12.22
CA GLU A 198 -2.76 3.29 12.41
C GLU A 198 -3.84 3.93 11.53
N GLN A 199 -3.88 3.60 10.23
CA GLN A 199 -4.84 4.16 9.27
C GLN A 199 -6.30 3.95 9.69
N PHE A 200 -6.61 2.79 10.26
CA PHE A 200 -7.97 2.42 10.68
C PHE A 200 -8.25 2.64 12.16
N GLY A 201 -7.27 3.14 12.94
CA GLY A 201 -7.49 3.43 14.35
C GLY A 201 -7.49 2.19 15.26
N ILE A 202 -6.93 1.07 14.81
CA ILE A 202 -6.97 -0.23 15.49
C ILE A 202 -5.82 -0.36 16.49
N ARG A 203 -6.08 -0.79 17.74
CA ARG A 203 -5.09 -0.76 18.86
C ARG A 203 -4.88 -2.08 19.61
N HIS A 204 -5.63 -3.13 19.31
CA HIS A 204 -5.67 -4.34 20.15
C HIS A 204 -4.43 -5.26 20.03
N SER A 205 -3.41 -4.89 19.25
CA SER A 205 -2.21 -5.72 19.01
C SER A 205 -1.11 -5.62 20.09
N GLY A 206 -1.19 -4.68 21.04
CA GLY A 206 -0.44 -4.68 22.32
C GLY A 206 1.09 -4.86 22.28
N ASP A 207 1.66 -5.18 23.45
CA ASP A 207 3.11 -5.35 23.67
C ASP A 207 3.66 -6.63 23.01
N SER A 208 2.84 -7.69 22.92
CA SER A 208 3.24 -8.93 22.26
C SER A 208 3.54 -8.76 20.77
N PHE A 209 2.92 -7.77 20.12
CA PHE A 209 3.24 -7.43 18.75
C PHE A 209 4.54 -6.63 18.63
N LEU A 210 4.81 -5.75 19.59
CA LEU A 210 6.07 -5.00 19.64
C LEU A 210 7.27 -5.93 19.78
N SER A 211 7.21 -6.91 20.70
CA SER A 211 8.29 -7.88 20.87
C SER A 211 8.59 -8.66 19.59
N LYS A 212 7.57 -9.06 18.83
CA LYS A 212 7.76 -9.73 17.53
C LYS A 212 8.55 -8.88 16.53
N MET A 213 8.30 -7.57 16.49
CA MET A 213 9.02 -6.65 15.60
C MET A 213 10.49 -6.49 16.01
N ILE A 214 10.76 -6.38 17.32
CA ILE A 214 12.11 -6.28 17.88
C ILE A 214 12.89 -7.58 17.62
N GLU A 215 12.29 -8.74 17.87
CA GLU A 215 12.89 -10.06 17.61
C GLU A 215 13.23 -10.24 16.13
N ALA A 216 12.39 -9.72 15.24
CA ALA A 216 12.63 -9.73 13.80
C ALA A 216 13.61 -8.64 13.31
N ASN A 217 14.11 -7.78 14.21
CA ASN A 217 14.95 -6.61 13.90
C ASN A 217 14.28 -5.56 12.99
N ASP A 218 12.94 -5.50 12.94
CA ASP A 218 12.21 -4.43 12.24
C ASP A 218 11.96 -3.25 13.18
N PHE A 219 13.04 -2.56 13.52
CA PHE A 219 13.01 -1.42 14.44
C PHE A 219 12.19 -0.24 13.92
N SER A 220 12.10 -0.09 12.60
CA SER A 220 11.27 0.96 11.97
C SER A 220 9.79 0.71 12.25
N ALA A 221 9.34 -0.54 12.13
CA ALA A 221 7.97 -0.91 12.49
C ALA A 221 7.69 -0.82 13.98
N ALA A 222 8.63 -1.26 14.81
CA ALA A 222 8.54 -1.11 16.26
C ALA A 222 8.38 0.37 16.67
N GLU A 223 9.26 1.25 16.18
CA GLU A 223 9.23 2.68 16.46
C GLU A 223 7.90 3.32 16.04
N LYS A 224 7.41 3.00 14.83
CA LYS A 224 6.13 3.49 14.34
C LYS A 224 4.97 3.01 15.22
N TRP A 225 4.95 1.74 15.59
CA TRP A 225 3.89 1.16 16.44
C TRP A 225 3.85 1.81 17.82
N ALA A 226 5.01 1.92 18.48
CA ALA A 226 5.09 2.56 19.78
C ALA A 226 4.73 4.05 19.73
N SER A 227 5.11 4.77 18.68
CA SER A 227 4.71 6.16 18.48
C SER A 227 3.19 6.31 18.40
N TYR A 228 2.52 5.38 17.72
CA TYR A 228 1.07 5.35 17.60
C TYR A 228 0.36 4.94 18.90
N MET A 229 0.90 3.98 19.64
CA MET A 229 0.35 3.50 20.92
C MET A 229 0.60 4.49 22.08
N GLY A 230 1.70 5.25 22.03
CA GLY A 230 2.01 6.34 22.95
C GLY A 230 3.19 6.08 23.89
N LYS A 231 3.38 7.02 24.83
CA LYS A 231 4.60 7.14 25.64
C LYS A 231 5.02 5.88 26.39
N SER A 232 4.07 5.12 26.96
CA SER A 232 4.38 3.92 27.74
C SER A 232 5.08 2.85 26.89
N MET A 233 4.66 2.69 25.64
CA MET A 233 5.24 1.70 24.73
C MET A 233 6.61 2.15 24.20
N LEU A 234 6.80 3.46 23.99
CA LEU A 234 8.11 4.01 23.61
C LEU A 234 9.19 3.75 24.65
N CYS A 235 8.85 3.86 25.94
CA CYS A 235 9.79 3.54 27.02
C CYS A 235 10.25 2.08 26.96
N GLY A 236 9.34 1.14 26.72
CA GLY A 236 9.67 -0.28 26.56
C GLY A 236 10.66 -0.55 25.41
N ILE A 237 10.47 0.10 24.25
CA ILE A 237 11.43 -0.01 23.13
C ILE A 237 12.82 0.44 23.54
N CYS A 238 12.94 1.60 24.19
CA CYS A 238 14.25 2.13 24.55
C CYS A 238 15.00 1.17 25.49
N GLU A 239 14.30 0.53 26.43
CA GLU A 239 14.88 -0.45 27.34
C GLU A 239 15.32 -1.73 26.60
N ASP A 240 14.46 -2.28 25.74
CA ASP A 240 14.73 -3.49 24.97
C ASP A 240 15.86 -3.29 23.93
N GLU A 241 15.85 -2.16 23.22
CA GLU A 241 16.87 -1.84 22.22
C GLU A 241 18.25 -1.62 22.89
N TYR A 242 18.27 -0.97 24.05
CA TYR A 242 19.48 -0.83 24.86
C TYR A 242 20.00 -2.22 25.31
N ALA A 243 19.11 -3.08 25.82
CA ALA A 243 19.48 -4.43 26.23
C ALA A 243 20.02 -5.28 25.05
N GLN A 244 19.39 -5.21 23.88
CA GLN A 244 19.83 -5.89 22.65
C GLN A 244 21.20 -5.40 22.19
N ARG A 245 21.45 -4.08 22.19
CA ARG A 245 22.77 -3.50 21.85
C ARG A 245 23.84 -3.94 22.84
N CYS A 246 23.54 -3.99 24.13
CA CYS A 246 24.45 -4.53 25.15
C CYS A 246 24.78 -6.01 24.90
N LEU A 247 23.77 -6.83 24.60
CA LEU A 247 23.93 -8.26 24.26
C LEU A 247 24.75 -8.46 22.99
N TRP A 248 24.54 -7.64 21.96
CA TRP A 248 25.30 -7.68 20.72
C TRP A 248 26.77 -7.30 20.95
N ASN A 249 27.03 -6.23 21.70
CA ASN A 249 28.40 -5.83 22.08
C ASN A 249 29.10 -6.93 22.88
N TYR A 250 28.41 -7.56 23.84
CA TYR A 250 28.95 -8.68 24.61
C TYR A 250 29.31 -9.88 23.73
N LYS A 251 28.44 -10.27 22.79
CA LYS A 251 28.72 -11.36 21.83
C LYS A 251 29.92 -11.02 20.93
N LYS A 252 30.05 -9.76 20.50
CA LYS A 252 31.17 -9.28 19.70
C LYS A 252 32.49 -9.37 20.46
N GLU A 253 32.50 -8.98 21.73
CA GLU A 253 33.67 -9.09 22.62
C GLU A 253 34.09 -10.55 22.89
N GLN A 254 33.11 -11.44 23.10
CA GLN A 254 33.37 -12.87 23.24
C GLN A 254 33.98 -13.48 21.97
N SER A 255 33.49 -13.08 20.79
CA SER A 255 34.04 -13.53 19.50
C SER A 255 35.47 -13.01 19.27
N THR A 256 35.78 -11.77 19.66
CA THR A 256 37.14 -11.22 19.56
C THR A 256 38.11 -11.84 20.54
N ARG A 257 37.67 -12.15 21.78
CA ARG A 257 38.48 -12.89 22.77
C ARG A 257 38.74 -14.33 22.35
N GLY A 258 37.77 -15.02 21.74
CA GLY A 258 37.95 -16.36 21.19
C GLY A 258 39.01 -16.43 20.08
N ILE A 259 39.05 -15.44 19.19
CA ILE A 259 40.07 -15.33 18.14
C ILE A 259 41.45 -15.02 18.73
N SER A 260 41.53 -14.15 19.74
CA SER A 260 42.80 -13.84 20.44
C SER A 260 43.37 -15.04 21.21
N SER A 261 42.51 -15.91 21.77
CA SER A 261 42.91 -17.13 22.48
C SER A 261 43.52 -18.19 21.54
N CYS A 262 43.06 -18.26 20.28
CA CYS A 262 43.62 -19.16 19.28
C CYS A 262 44.97 -18.67 18.72
N LEU A 263 45.21 -17.36 18.71
CA LEU A 263 46.47 -16.77 18.22
C LEU A 263 47.59 -16.77 19.27
N SER A 264 47.28 -16.98 20.56
CA SER A 264 48.28 -17.13 21.63
C SER A 264 48.76 -18.56 21.86
N GLN A 265 48.32 -19.52 21.03
CA GLN A 265 48.71 -20.95 21.10
C GLN A 265 49.43 -21.47 19.84
N VAL A 266 49.85 -20.57 18.94
CA VAL A 266 50.73 -20.87 17.79
C VAL A 266 52.07 -20.19 18.01
#